data_AF-A0A7C5U9A5-F1
#
_entry.id   AF-A0A7C5U9A5-F1
#
_cell.length_a   1.000
_cell.length_b   1.000
_cell.length_c   1.000
_cell.angle_alpha   90.00
_cell.angle_beta   90.00
_cell.angle_gamma   90.00
#
_symmetry.space_group_name_H-M   'P 1'
#
loop_
_entity.id
_entity.type
_entity.pdbx_description
1 polymer ?
#
loop_
_entity_poly.entity_id
_entity_poly.type
_entity_poly.pdbx_seq_one_letter_code
_entity_poly.pdbx_strand_id
1 'polypeptide(L)'
;SYLQESQRRAPVTRSSLIIPRFEVEKHRKIFAETAEALVDTYADLVKMGIELEDARYVLPICVKTSLFISCSFENYVAFLQLAEQSRKYVPDEIHEFAEKLKQVLSEIAPIMTRSRMWFQNRLTTYPFPNPFKPRDMFFEKILDGRFVDEPVLLSVHGDLAGFRLAELFSSEQKEELDSVNPLVYAVFLEPMSLVAYHQAIRHRTVETAVESIYQAAARAVQDKAKNVVTPPSIKKSSDTNDVFNAAVGTALQTYNELIQDGCQPSKAVMILPQALKIHVIRGYNGFNLMHPSGFVATRTCSYAQWEERAIAYKILYEAMKKIPGLGEVAGEKCRQLGFCPEKSWCPIILKYHRYDDETHQRFWKFD
;
A
#
# COMPACT_ATOMS: atom_id res chain seq x y z
N SER A 1 -5.71 13.29 -8.85
CA SER A 1 -6.58 12.48 -7.99
C SER A 1 -6.88 11.16 -8.68
N TYR A 2 -7.08 10.07 -7.96
CA TYR A 2 -7.62 8.85 -8.53
C TYR A 2 -8.61 8.19 -7.58
N LEU A 3 -9.57 7.47 -8.16
CA LEU A 3 -10.47 6.56 -7.48
C LEU A 3 -10.20 5.16 -8.02
N GLN A 4 -10.09 4.21 -7.12
CA GLN A 4 -9.92 2.81 -7.45
C GLN A 4 -11.00 2.01 -6.74
N GLU A 5 -11.62 1.11 -7.48
CA GLU A 5 -12.58 0.14 -6.94
C GLU A 5 -12.00 -0.59 -5.72
N SER A 6 -12.81 -0.71 -4.67
CA SER A 6 -12.36 -1.33 -3.44
C SER A 6 -12.51 -2.84 -3.53
N GLN A 7 -11.39 -3.54 -3.62
CA GLN A 7 -11.33 -5.00 -3.44
C GLN A 7 -11.70 -5.44 -2.00
N ARG A 8 -12.02 -4.51 -1.07
CA ARG A 8 -12.64 -4.86 0.23
C ARG A 8 -14.13 -5.19 0.09
N ARG A 9 -14.75 -4.77 -1.00
CA ARG A 9 -16.22 -4.78 -1.18
C ARG A 9 -16.66 -5.46 -2.48
N ALA A 10 -15.83 -5.40 -3.52
CA ALA A 10 -16.11 -6.04 -4.79
C ALA A 10 -15.63 -7.50 -4.79
N PRO A 11 -16.53 -8.50 -5.00
CA PRO A 11 -16.12 -9.89 -5.10
C PRO A 11 -15.32 -10.14 -6.37
N VAL A 12 -14.31 -11.00 -6.26
CA VAL A 12 -13.45 -11.40 -7.38
C VAL A 12 -13.87 -12.77 -7.89
N THR A 13 -13.90 -12.93 -9.22
CA THR A 13 -14.23 -14.20 -9.88
C THR A 13 -13.18 -14.51 -10.94
N ARG A 14 -13.22 -15.70 -11.54
CA ARG A 14 -12.25 -16.07 -12.60
C ARG A 14 -12.30 -15.11 -13.79
N SER A 15 -13.45 -14.49 -14.07
CA SER A 15 -13.58 -13.47 -15.14
C SER A 15 -12.83 -12.16 -14.86
N SER A 16 -12.39 -11.95 -13.62
CA SER A 16 -11.57 -10.83 -13.20
C SER A 16 -10.08 -11.02 -13.51
N LEU A 17 -9.64 -12.23 -13.85
CA LEU A 17 -8.24 -12.53 -14.13
C LEU A 17 -7.78 -11.96 -15.48
N ILE A 18 -6.54 -11.50 -15.49
CA ILE A 18 -5.78 -11.17 -16.70
C ILE A 18 -4.67 -12.20 -16.83
N ILE A 19 -4.61 -12.90 -17.95
CA ILE A 19 -3.54 -13.85 -18.23
C ILE A 19 -2.54 -13.15 -19.17
N PRO A 20 -1.27 -12.94 -18.75
CA PRO A 20 -0.25 -12.35 -19.60
C PRO A 20 -0.06 -13.15 -20.89
N ARG A 21 0.48 -12.51 -21.92
CA ARG A 21 0.81 -13.19 -23.19
C ARG A 21 2.12 -13.95 -23.01
N PHE A 22 2.06 -15.27 -22.95
CA PHE A 22 3.26 -16.12 -22.88
C PHE A 22 3.63 -16.67 -24.27
N GLU A 23 4.93 -16.72 -24.55
CA GLU A 23 5.49 -17.33 -25.76
C GLU A 23 5.51 -18.86 -25.67
N VAL A 24 5.54 -19.40 -24.45
CA VAL A 24 5.63 -20.83 -24.17
C VAL A 24 4.30 -21.30 -23.58
N GLU A 25 3.64 -22.27 -24.24
CA GLU A 25 2.33 -22.76 -23.81
C GLU A 25 2.37 -23.39 -22.41
N LYS A 26 3.49 -24.05 -22.04
CA LYS A 26 3.70 -24.53 -20.65
C LYS A 26 3.54 -23.40 -19.64
N HIS A 27 4.23 -22.27 -19.85
CA HIS A 27 4.16 -21.12 -18.93
C HIS A 27 2.72 -20.60 -18.80
N ARG A 28 2.02 -20.46 -19.94
CA ARG A 28 0.62 -20.03 -19.97
C ARG A 28 -0.27 -20.95 -19.15
N LYS A 29 -0.14 -22.25 -19.35
CA LYS A 29 -0.96 -23.26 -18.69
C LYS A 29 -0.76 -23.25 -17.18
N ILE A 30 0.48 -23.36 -16.70
CA ILE A 30 0.73 -23.40 -15.24
C ILE A 30 0.31 -22.09 -14.56
N PHE A 31 0.51 -20.96 -15.24
CA PHE A 31 0.09 -19.65 -14.73
C PHE A 31 -1.44 -19.58 -14.60
N ALA A 32 -2.18 -19.94 -15.67
CA ALA A 32 -3.63 -19.86 -15.69
C ALA A 32 -4.26 -20.80 -14.65
N GLU A 33 -3.81 -22.06 -14.59
CA GLU A 33 -4.30 -23.04 -13.61
C GLU A 33 -4.07 -22.56 -12.18
N THR A 34 -2.88 -22.00 -11.89
CA THR A 34 -2.57 -21.44 -10.56
C THR A 34 -3.45 -20.22 -10.26
N ALA A 35 -3.62 -19.30 -11.23
CA ALA A 35 -4.40 -18.08 -11.03
C ALA A 35 -5.87 -18.39 -10.75
N GLU A 36 -6.45 -19.35 -11.47
CA GLU A 36 -7.82 -19.82 -11.23
C GLU A 36 -7.95 -20.49 -9.85
N ALA A 37 -7.00 -21.34 -9.47
CA ALA A 37 -7.00 -21.99 -8.16
C ALA A 37 -6.92 -20.99 -6.99
N LEU A 38 -6.19 -19.88 -7.14
CA LEU A 38 -6.14 -18.82 -6.13
C LEU A 38 -7.48 -18.10 -5.99
N VAL A 39 -8.19 -17.86 -7.11
CA VAL A 39 -9.53 -17.26 -7.08
C VAL A 39 -10.57 -18.22 -6.49
N ASP A 40 -10.46 -19.51 -6.78
CA ASP A 40 -11.32 -20.52 -6.16
C ASP A 40 -11.08 -20.62 -4.65
N THR A 41 -9.81 -20.61 -4.24
CA THR A 41 -9.42 -20.58 -2.82
C THR A 41 -9.97 -19.35 -2.12
N TYR A 42 -9.91 -18.18 -2.76
CA TYR A 42 -10.55 -16.96 -2.27
C TYR A 42 -12.05 -17.17 -2.04
N ALA A 43 -12.77 -17.75 -3.01
CA ALA A 43 -14.19 -18.02 -2.88
C ALA A 43 -14.50 -19.02 -1.76
N ASP A 44 -13.65 -20.03 -1.56
CA ASP A 44 -13.82 -21.03 -0.50
C ASP A 44 -13.57 -20.43 0.89
N LEU A 45 -12.55 -19.59 1.06
CA LEU A 45 -12.33 -18.83 2.30
C LEU A 45 -13.56 -17.99 2.66
N VAL A 46 -14.18 -17.33 1.67
CA VAL A 46 -15.41 -16.57 1.87
C VAL A 46 -16.58 -17.46 2.30
N LYS A 47 -16.75 -18.65 1.68
CA LYS A 47 -17.76 -19.64 2.10
C LYS A 47 -17.51 -20.16 3.52
N MET A 48 -16.25 -20.21 3.95
CA MET A 48 -15.85 -20.58 5.31
C MET A 48 -16.05 -19.43 6.32
N GLY A 49 -16.60 -18.29 5.91
CA GLY A 49 -16.91 -17.16 6.78
C GLY A 49 -15.79 -16.14 6.94
N ILE A 50 -14.75 -16.18 6.10
CA ILE A 50 -13.72 -15.14 6.06
C ILE A 50 -14.24 -13.93 5.28
N GLU A 51 -14.16 -12.75 5.87
CA GLU A 51 -14.52 -11.49 5.23
C GLU A 51 -13.69 -11.24 3.95
N LEU A 52 -14.31 -10.59 2.94
CA LEU A 52 -13.66 -10.30 1.65
C LEU A 52 -12.32 -9.56 1.82
N GLU A 53 -12.23 -8.68 2.82
CA GLU A 53 -11.03 -7.92 3.14
C GLU A 53 -9.81 -8.80 3.48
N ASP A 54 -10.02 -9.93 4.15
CA ASP A 54 -8.95 -10.83 4.56
C ASP A 54 -8.77 -11.96 3.53
N ALA A 55 -9.87 -12.47 2.94
CA ALA A 55 -9.80 -13.50 1.91
C ALA A 55 -8.94 -13.06 0.71
N ARG A 56 -9.00 -11.77 0.31
CA ARG A 56 -8.26 -11.23 -0.84
C ARG A 56 -6.73 -11.34 -0.74
N TYR A 57 -6.18 -11.60 0.44
CA TYR A 57 -4.73 -11.80 0.60
C TYR A 57 -4.23 -12.98 -0.26
N VAL A 58 -5.07 -13.98 -0.54
CA VAL A 58 -4.70 -15.12 -1.39
C VAL A 58 -4.69 -14.77 -2.88
N LEU A 59 -5.39 -13.71 -3.29
CA LEU A 59 -5.57 -13.40 -4.71
C LEU A 59 -4.24 -13.02 -5.38
N PRO A 60 -4.05 -13.35 -6.67
CA PRO A 60 -2.88 -12.93 -7.41
C PRO A 60 -2.94 -11.45 -7.78
N ILE A 61 -1.79 -10.88 -8.17
CA ILE A 61 -1.70 -9.51 -8.72
C ILE A 61 -2.50 -9.36 -10.01
N CYS A 62 -2.65 -10.43 -10.80
CA CYS A 62 -3.32 -10.43 -12.10
C CYS A 62 -4.85 -10.27 -12.06
N VAL A 63 -5.41 -9.71 -10.99
CA VAL A 63 -6.83 -9.38 -10.87
C VAL A 63 -7.07 -7.94 -11.35
N LYS A 64 -7.91 -7.79 -12.38
CA LYS A 64 -8.29 -6.47 -12.92
C LYS A 64 -9.12 -5.66 -11.92
N THR A 65 -9.01 -4.35 -12.00
CA THR A 65 -9.75 -3.40 -11.17
C THR A 65 -10.11 -2.17 -11.99
N SER A 66 -11.18 -1.49 -11.58
CA SER A 66 -11.59 -0.24 -12.21
C SER A 66 -10.88 0.96 -11.60
N LEU A 67 -10.34 1.83 -12.46
CA LEU A 67 -9.61 3.04 -12.08
C LEU A 67 -10.20 4.26 -12.79
N PHE A 68 -10.45 5.32 -12.03
CA PHE A 68 -10.69 6.66 -12.55
C PHE A 68 -9.53 7.55 -12.14
N ILE A 69 -8.77 8.09 -13.09
CA ILE A 69 -7.56 8.88 -12.83
C ILE A 69 -7.72 10.25 -13.47
N SER A 70 -7.47 11.29 -12.68
CA SER A 70 -7.32 12.67 -13.12
C SER A 70 -5.96 13.18 -12.67
N CYS A 71 -5.05 13.45 -13.61
CA CYS A 71 -3.76 14.05 -13.29
C CYS A 71 -3.25 14.91 -14.44
N SER A 72 -2.29 15.78 -14.12
CA SER A 72 -1.58 16.57 -15.12
C SER A 72 -0.78 15.65 -16.05
N PHE A 73 -0.56 16.11 -17.28
CA PHE A 73 0.30 15.41 -18.23
C PHE A 73 1.71 15.18 -17.67
N GLU A 74 2.25 16.13 -16.89
CA GLU A 74 3.57 16.04 -16.26
C GLU A 74 3.78 14.73 -15.48
N ASN A 75 2.76 14.31 -14.72
CA ASN A 75 2.83 13.08 -13.92
C ASN A 75 2.84 11.81 -14.79
N TYR A 76 2.28 11.87 -16.00
CA TYR A 76 2.30 10.74 -16.93
C TYR A 76 3.62 10.62 -17.68
N VAL A 77 4.42 11.68 -17.81
CA VAL A 77 5.70 11.62 -18.54
C VAL A 77 6.61 10.55 -17.95
N ALA A 78 6.75 10.51 -16.62
CA ALA A 78 7.53 9.49 -15.92
C ALA A 78 7.06 8.07 -16.23
N PHE A 79 5.73 7.90 -16.19
CA PHE A 79 5.07 6.62 -16.41
C PHE A 79 5.27 6.14 -17.85
N LEU A 80 5.09 7.02 -18.83
CA LEU A 80 5.31 6.73 -20.24
C LEU A 80 6.78 6.38 -20.51
N GLN A 81 7.72 7.14 -19.94
CA GLN A 81 9.16 6.86 -20.07
C GLN A 81 9.55 5.53 -19.43
N LEU A 82 9.02 5.21 -18.25
CA LEU A 82 9.23 3.93 -17.58
C LEU A 82 8.76 2.77 -18.47
N ALA A 83 7.56 2.89 -19.04
CA ALA A 83 7.00 1.90 -19.94
C ALA A 83 7.82 1.76 -21.25
N GLU A 84 8.41 2.82 -21.79
CA GLU A 84 9.26 2.67 -22.99
C GLU A 84 10.59 1.97 -22.71
N GLN A 85 11.15 2.17 -21.52
CA GLN A 85 12.51 1.76 -21.20
C GLN A 85 12.59 0.36 -20.56
N SER A 86 11.56 -0.10 -19.85
CA SER A 86 11.69 -1.23 -18.91
C SER A 86 10.77 -2.42 -19.19
N ARG A 87 10.97 -3.11 -20.32
CA ARG A 87 10.19 -4.34 -20.63
C ARG A 87 10.45 -5.53 -19.72
N LYS A 88 11.65 -5.62 -19.11
CA LYS A 88 12.04 -6.77 -18.28
C LYS A 88 11.27 -6.87 -16.97
N TYR A 89 10.94 -5.73 -16.36
CA TYR A 89 10.41 -5.65 -15.00
C TYR A 89 9.01 -5.07 -14.91
N VAL A 90 8.53 -4.36 -15.93
CA VAL A 90 7.19 -3.77 -15.92
C VAL A 90 6.24 -4.71 -16.68
N PRO A 91 5.07 -5.08 -16.12
CA PRO A 91 4.10 -5.96 -16.79
C PRO A 91 3.61 -5.43 -18.14
N ASP A 92 3.29 -6.33 -19.07
CA ASP A 92 2.84 -5.99 -20.43
C ASP A 92 1.58 -5.12 -20.43
N GLU A 93 0.66 -5.33 -19.50
CA GLU A 93 -0.57 -4.56 -19.37
C GLU A 93 -0.29 -3.07 -19.11
N ILE A 94 0.79 -2.76 -18.40
CA ILE A 94 1.23 -1.39 -18.12
C ILE A 94 1.78 -0.74 -19.41
N HIS A 95 2.51 -1.51 -20.21
CA HIS A 95 3.00 -1.05 -21.52
C HIS A 95 1.84 -0.78 -22.47
N GLU A 96 0.87 -1.69 -22.57
CA GLU A 96 -0.32 -1.50 -23.42
C GLU A 96 -1.14 -0.26 -23.02
N PHE A 97 -1.27 -0.02 -21.71
CA PHE A 97 -1.93 1.20 -21.22
C PHE A 97 -1.13 2.46 -21.59
N ALA A 98 0.19 2.45 -21.40
CA ALA A 98 1.06 3.57 -21.73
C ALA A 98 1.03 3.91 -23.23
N GLU A 99 1.06 2.90 -24.10
CA GLU A 99 0.99 3.08 -25.56
C GLU A 99 -0.32 3.75 -25.98
N LYS A 100 -1.46 3.26 -25.48
CA LYS A 100 -2.79 3.86 -25.75
C LYS A 100 -2.86 5.29 -25.24
N LEU A 101 -2.39 5.54 -24.02
CA LEU A 101 -2.36 6.89 -23.45
C LEU A 101 -1.49 7.84 -24.28
N LYS A 102 -0.30 7.40 -24.69
CA LYS A 102 0.60 8.19 -25.53
C LYS A 102 -0.03 8.50 -26.89
N GLN A 103 -0.76 7.57 -27.49
CA GLN A 103 -1.48 7.81 -28.74
C GLN A 103 -2.50 8.95 -28.57
N VAL A 104 -3.39 8.84 -27.56
CA VAL A 104 -4.39 9.89 -27.27
C VAL A 104 -3.73 11.25 -27.02
N LEU A 105 -2.63 11.27 -26.25
CA LEU A 105 -1.88 12.51 -25.97
C LEU A 105 -1.19 13.09 -27.22
N SER A 106 -0.76 12.24 -28.15
CA SER A 106 -0.12 12.68 -29.40
C SER A 106 -1.14 13.27 -30.38
N GLU A 107 -2.39 12.81 -30.32
CA GLU A 107 -3.51 13.36 -31.10
C GLU A 107 -3.98 14.71 -30.53
N ILE A 108 -4.13 14.81 -29.21
CA ILE A 108 -4.64 16.03 -28.55
C ILE A 108 -3.59 17.14 -28.46
N ALA A 109 -2.33 16.80 -28.14
CA ALA A 109 -1.28 17.78 -27.86
C ALA A 109 0.10 17.34 -28.42
N PRO A 110 0.26 17.22 -29.75
CA PRO A 110 1.42 16.61 -30.39
C PRO A 110 2.77 17.25 -30.03
N ILE A 111 2.85 18.59 -30.04
CA ILE A 111 4.10 19.32 -29.76
C ILE A 111 4.51 19.14 -28.30
N MET A 112 3.56 19.26 -27.37
CA MET A 112 3.80 19.11 -25.94
C MET A 112 4.24 17.68 -25.62
N THR A 113 3.55 16.68 -26.17
CA THR A 113 3.87 15.26 -25.99
C THR A 113 5.26 14.95 -26.50
N ARG A 114 5.61 15.36 -27.72
CA ARG A 114 6.95 15.16 -28.29
C ARG A 114 8.04 15.82 -27.45
N SER A 115 7.81 17.05 -27.00
CA SER A 115 8.78 17.82 -26.23
C SER A 115 9.08 17.18 -24.87
N ARG A 116 8.04 16.75 -24.15
CA ARG A 116 8.22 16.10 -22.84
C ARG A 116 8.87 14.72 -22.95
N MET A 117 8.50 13.93 -23.96
CA MET A 117 9.10 12.60 -24.16
C MET A 117 10.57 12.68 -24.57
N TRP A 118 11.04 13.81 -25.09
CA TRP A 118 12.44 13.98 -25.50
C TRP A 118 13.40 14.18 -24.31
N PHE A 119 12.91 14.51 -23.12
CA PHE A 119 13.77 14.71 -21.94
C PHE A 119 14.55 13.44 -21.57
N GLN A 120 15.88 13.54 -21.61
CA GLN A 120 16.81 12.44 -21.30
C GLN A 120 17.29 12.43 -19.84
N ASN A 121 17.00 13.48 -19.07
CA ASN A 121 17.35 13.51 -17.65
C ASN A 121 16.56 12.39 -16.93
N ARG A 122 17.23 11.63 -16.07
CA ARG A 122 16.60 10.52 -15.33
C ARG A 122 15.76 11.01 -14.14
N LEU A 123 15.91 12.26 -13.72
CA LEU A 123 15.18 12.90 -12.63
C LEU A 123 14.20 13.95 -13.17
N THR A 124 13.39 13.58 -14.16
CA THR A 124 12.43 14.48 -14.82
C THR A 124 11.15 14.69 -14.04
N THR A 125 10.86 13.83 -13.07
CA THR A 125 9.56 13.83 -12.37
C THR A 125 9.72 13.55 -10.89
N TYR A 126 8.69 13.93 -10.12
CA TYR A 126 8.62 13.57 -8.71
C TYR A 126 8.71 12.05 -8.53
N PRO A 127 9.51 11.54 -7.58
CA PRO A 127 9.61 10.10 -7.33
C PRO A 127 8.24 9.51 -6.98
N PHE A 128 7.88 8.40 -7.61
CA PHE A 128 6.68 7.64 -7.27
C PHE A 128 7.08 6.21 -6.83
N PRO A 129 6.30 5.59 -5.93
CA PRO A 129 6.68 4.30 -5.37
C PRO A 129 6.44 3.18 -6.40
N ASN A 130 7.52 2.79 -7.11
CA ASN A 130 7.50 1.74 -8.12
C ASN A 130 8.13 0.44 -7.60
N PRO A 131 7.35 -0.62 -7.34
CA PRO A 131 7.89 -1.92 -6.94
C PRO A 131 8.40 -2.74 -8.15
N PHE A 132 7.97 -2.42 -9.37
CA PHE A 132 8.34 -3.09 -10.62
C PHE A 132 9.67 -2.55 -11.16
N LYS A 133 10.74 -2.82 -10.40
CA LYS A 133 12.09 -2.33 -10.67
C LYS A 133 13.13 -3.43 -10.46
N PRO A 134 14.34 -3.31 -11.04
CA PRO A 134 15.44 -4.22 -10.74
C PRO A 134 15.77 -4.27 -9.24
N ARG A 135 16.61 -5.25 -8.90
CA ARG A 135 17.19 -5.43 -7.58
C ARG A 135 17.77 -4.11 -7.04
N ASP A 136 17.31 -3.70 -5.86
CA ASP A 136 17.66 -2.45 -5.18
C ASP A 136 18.70 -2.68 -4.08
N MET A 137 19.92 -2.17 -4.28
CA MET A 137 21.02 -2.28 -3.32
C MET A 137 20.78 -1.48 -2.03
N PHE A 138 19.95 -0.44 -2.07
CA PHE A 138 19.65 0.37 -0.88
C PHE A 138 18.80 -0.43 0.10
N PHE A 139 17.73 -1.08 -0.38
CA PHE A 139 16.92 -1.96 0.44
C PHE A 139 17.71 -3.16 0.97
N GLU A 140 18.63 -3.72 0.19
CA GLU A 140 19.50 -4.80 0.68
C GLU A 140 20.36 -4.38 1.86
N LYS A 141 20.98 -3.20 1.79
CA LYS A 141 21.79 -2.67 2.89
C LYS A 141 20.97 -2.28 4.10
N ILE A 142 19.76 -1.76 3.91
CA ILE A 142 18.87 -1.40 5.03
C ILE A 142 18.34 -2.65 5.71
N LEU A 143 17.95 -3.68 4.95
CA LEU A 143 17.49 -4.92 5.53
C LEU A 143 18.65 -5.69 6.17
N ASP A 144 19.82 -5.75 5.52
CA ASP A 144 21.04 -6.41 6.00
C ASP A 144 20.79 -7.84 6.53
N GLY A 145 19.93 -8.59 5.83
CA GLY A 145 19.52 -9.94 6.25
C GLY A 145 18.65 -10.01 7.51
N ARG A 146 18.29 -8.86 8.11
CA ARG A 146 17.43 -8.80 9.29
C ARG A 146 15.99 -9.18 8.94
N PHE A 147 15.37 -9.89 9.86
CA PHE A 147 13.93 -10.12 9.82
C PHE A 147 13.21 -8.89 10.37
N VAL A 148 12.34 -8.28 9.55
CA VAL A 148 11.54 -7.12 9.91
C VAL A 148 10.06 -7.49 9.81
N ASP A 149 9.40 -7.56 10.96
CA ASP A 149 7.98 -7.90 11.11
C ASP A 149 7.12 -6.77 11.69
N GLU A 150 7.76 -5.76 12.28
CA GLU A 150 7.14 -4.52 12.73
C GLU A 150 7.84 -3.29 12.12
N PRO A 151 7.14 -2.14 12.04
CA PRO A 151 7.77 -0.87 11.70
C PRO A 151 9.00 -0.53 12.56
N VAL A 152 10.09 -0.16 11.90
CA VAL A 152 11.37 0.24 12.50
C VAL A 152 11.63 1.70 12.20
N LEU A 153 11.83 2.51 13.24
CA LEU A 153 12.20 3.91 13.10
C LEU A 153 13.64 4.02 12.56
N LEU A 154 13.81 4.63 11.38
CA LEU A 154 15.11 4.85 10.75
C LEU A 154 15.70 6.24 11.09
N SER A 155 14.86 7.27 11.09
CA SER A 155 15.26 8.65 11.38
C SER A 155 14.09 9.42 11.97
N VAL A 156 14.38 10.39 12.84
CA VAL A 156 13.37 11.26 13.45
C VAL A 156 13.94 12.66 13.66
N HIS A 157 13.13 13.65 13.32
CA HIS A 157 13.36 15.05 13.59
C HIS A 157 12.10 15.59 14.28
N GLY A 158 12.29 16.24 15.42
CA GLY A 158 11.21 16.82 16.22
C GLY A 158 11.73 17.54 17.45
N ASP A 159 12.99 17.96 17.41
CA ASP A 159 13.57 18.86 18.41
C ASP A 159 13.26 20.28 17.98
N LEU A 160 12.34 20.92 18.69
CA LEU A 160 11.80 22.23 18.36
C LEU A 160 12.51 23.33 19.17
N ALA A 161 13.83 23.27 19.27
CA ALA A 161 14.64 24.25 20.00
C ALA A 161 14.17 24.51 21.45
N GLY A 162 13.71 23.45 22.12
CA GLY A 162 13.19 23.51 23.49
C GLY A 162 11.67 23.72 23.64
N PHE A 163 10.93 24.00 22.56
CA PHE A 163 9.47 24.04 22.60
C PHE A 163 8.87 22.64 22.64
N ARG A 164 7.83 22.44 23.45
CA ARG A 164 7.02 21.22 23.39
C ARG A 164 5.94 21.37 22.33
N LEU A 165 5.63 20.29 21.60
CA LEU A 165 4.55 20.32 20.62
C LEU A 165 3.22 20.80 21.22
N ALA A 166 2.88 20.34 22.41
CA ALA A 166 1.64 20.74 23.08
C ALA A 166 1.54 22.26 23.33
N GLU A 167 2.65 22.96 23.54
CA GLU A 167 2.70 24.42 23.72
C GLU A 167 2.44 25.14 22.40
N LEU A 168 2.98 24.63 21.29
CA LEU A 168 2.69 25.20 19.96
C LEU A 168 1.23 24.97 19.57
N PHE A 169 0.65 23.84 19.98
CA PHE A 169 -0.74 23.48 19.72
C PHE A 169 -1.77 24.20 20.61
N SER A 170 -1.34 25.06 21.54
CA SER A 170 -2.28 25.92 22.29
C SER A 170 -2.72 27.17 21.54
N SER A 171 -2.08 27.48 20.40
CA SER A 171 -2.49 28.61 19.56
C SER A 171 -3.84 28.33 18.90
N GLU A 172 -4.74 29.32 18.94
CA GLU A 172 -6.00 29.29 18.19
C GLU A 172 -5.80 29.65 16.70
N GLN A 173 -4.61 30.16 16.33
CA GLN A 173 -4.30 30.55 14.96
C GLN A 173 -3.79 29.35 14.16
N LYS A 174 -4.55 28.96 13.14
CA LYS A 174 -4.22 27.81 12.28
C LYS A 174 -2.87 27.98 11.59
N GLU A 175 -2.52 29.20 11.19
CA GLU A 175 -1.30 29.53 10.46
C GLU A 175 -0.04 29.25 11.30
N GLU A 176 -0.13 29.46 12.62
CA GLU A 176 0.94 29.12 13.55
C GLU A 176 1.10 27.59 13.67
N LEU A 177 -0.02 26.85 13.70
CA LEU A 177 -0.01 25.38 13.74
C LEU A 177 0.54 24.76 12.46
N ASP A 178 0.20 25.32 11.30
CA ASP A 178 0.70 24.85 10.00
C ASP A 178 2.23 24.94 9.91
N SER A 179 2.84 25.90 10.61
CA SER A 179 4.30 26.08 10.65
C SER A 179 5.02 24.92 11.34
N VAL A 180 4.32 24.08 12.10
CA VAL A 180 4.89 22.87 12.73
C VAL A 180 5.12 21.75 11.71
N ASN A 181 4.37 21.72 10.61
CA ASN A 181 4.42 20.63 9.64
C ASN A 181 5.83 20.25 9.15
N PRO A 182 6.70 21.17 8.71
CA PRO A 182 8.06 20.85 8.29
C PRO A 182 9.04 20.58 9.45
N LEU A 183 8.68 20.95 10.68
CA LEU A 183 9.57 20.85 11.85
C LEU A 183 9.52 19.48 12.53
N VAL A 184 8.53 18.67 12.20
CA VAL A 184 8.38 17.30 12.70
C VAL A 184 8.41 16.34 11.52
N TYR A 185 9.29 15.36 11.57
CA TYR A 185 9.44 14.38 10.51
C TYR A 185 9.96 13.04 11.06
N ALA A 186 9.35 11.92 10.69
CA ALA A 186 9.81 10.59 11.08
C ALA A 186 9.84 9.65 9.87
N VAL A 187 10.92 8.89 9.72
CA VAL A 187 11.12 7.91 8.64
C VAL A 187 11.11 6.52 9.20
N PHE A 188 10.27 5.65 8.66
CA PHE A 188 10.14 4.26 9.08
C PHE A 188 10.44 3.30 7.93
N LEU A 189 11.06 2.16 8.27
CA LEU A 189 11.04 0.95 7.46
C LEU A 189 9.86 0.10 7.92
N GLU A 190 9.00 -0.31 6.99
CA GLU A 190 7.73 -0.94 7.29
C GLU A 190 7.53 -2.19 6.45
N PRO A 191 7.30 -3.35 7.09
CA PRO A 191 6.88 -4.55 6.40
C PRO A 191 5.37 -4.52 6.14
N MET A 192 4.95 -4.76 4.89
CA MET A 192 3.55 -4.76 4.48
C MET A 192 3.26 -5.92 3.54
N SER A 193 2.07 -6.51 3.62
CA SER A 193 1.50 -7.23 2.48
C SER A 193 1.27 -6.29 1.30
N LEU A 194 1.17 -6.84 0.08
CA LEU A 194 0.74 -6.03 -1.07
C LEU A 194 -0.66 -5.45 -0.84
N VAL A 195 -1.54 -6.17 -0.12
CA VAL A 195 -2.86 -5.65 0.28
C VAL A 195 -2.75 -4.34 1.07
N ALA A 196 -1.91 -4.31 2.11
CA ALA A 196 -1.68 -3.13 2.93
C ALA A 196 -0.96 -2.03 2.13
N TYR A 197 0.06 -2.40 1.34
CA TYR A 197 0.78 -1.46 0.47
C TYR A 197 -0.16 -0.72 -0.50
N HIS A 198 -1.14 -1.42 -1.09
CA HIS A 198 -2.15 -0.80 -1.96
C HIS A 198 -3.07 0.21 -1.22
N GLN A 199 -3.22 0.09 0.10
CA GLN A 199 -3.93 1.08 0.92
C GLN A 199 -3.00 2.23 1.35
N ALA A 200 -1.74 1.90 1.68
CA ALA A 200 -0.70 2.83 2.08
C ALA A 200 -0.48 3.93 1.05
N ILE A 201 -0.27 3.57 -0.23
CA ILE A 201 0.04 4.50 -1.32
C ILE A 201 -1.11 5.46 -1.70
N ARG A 202 -2.28 5.32 -1.05
CA ARG A 202 -3.39 6.29 -1.18
C ARG A 202 -3.13 7.56 -0.36
N HIS A 203 -2.24 7.50 0.63
CA HIS A 203 -1.76 8.65 1.39
C HIS A 203 -0.67 9.39 0.63
N ARG A 204 -1.10 10.22 -0.34
CA ARG A 204 -0.22 10.93 -1.27
C ARG A 204 0.75 11.94 -0.62
N THR A 205 0.46 12.35 0.61
CA THR A 205 1.32 13.22 1.43
C THR A 205 2.41 12.45 2.16
N VAL A 206 2.42 11.12 2.09
CA VAL A 206 3.44 10.26 2.70
C VAL A 206 4.43 9.88 1.61
N GLU A 207 5.64 10.40 1.75
CA GLU A 207 6.74 10.09 0.85
C GLU A 207 7.10 8.61 1.00
N THR A 208 7.24 7.91 -0.13
CA THR A 208 7.30 6.44 -0.13
C THR A 208 8.39 5.95 -1.09
N ALA A 209 9.31 5.16 -0.57
CA ALA A 209 10.19 4.28 -1.34
C ALA A 209 9.80 2.83 -1.08
N VAL A 210 9.86 1.96 -2.09
CA VAL A 210 9.41 0.57 -2.00
C VAL A 210 10.48 -0.38 -2.51
N GLU A 211 10.63 -1.55 -1.89
CA GLU A 211 11.52 -2.63 -2.34
C GLU A 211 11.15 -3.10 -3.75
N SER A 212 12.08 -3.74 -4.47
CA SER A 212 11.70 -4.47 -5.68
C SER A 212 10.78 -5.65 -5.31
N ILE A 213 9.65 -5.78 -6.00
CA ILE A 213 8.76 -6.94 -5.83
C ILE A 213 9.46 -8.26 -6.16
N TYR A 214 10.46 -8.23 -7.05
CA TYR A 214 11.27 -9.39 -7.41
C TYR A 214 12.20 -9.82 -6.27
N GLN A 215 12.77 -8.86 -5.53
CA GLN A 215 13.53 -9.16 -4.31
C GLN A 215 12.62 -9.72 -3.22
N ALA A 216 11.43 -9.12 -3.05
CA ALA A 216 10.45 -9.61 -2.09
C ALA A 216 10.00 -11.05 -2.40
N ALA A 217 9.71 -11.36 -3.67
CA ALA A 217 9.37 -12.70 -4.12
C ALA A 217 10.51 -13.69 -3.88
N ALA A 218 11.76 -13.33 -4.17
CA ALA A 218 12.91 -14.17 -3.91
C ALA A 218 13.05 -14.51 -2.41
N ARG A 219 12.85 -13.54 -1.52
CA ARG A 219 12.81 -13.78 -0.06
C ARG A 219 11.68 -14.74 0.32
N ALA A 220 10.50 -14.58 -0.26
CA ALA A 220 9.34 -15.44 0.05
C ALA A 220 9.47 -16.87 -0.47
N VAL A 221 10.13 -17.08 -1.61
CA VAL A 221 10.49 -18.42 -2.10
C VAL A 221 11.46 -19.10 -1.14
N GLN A 222 12.43 -18.36 -0.57
CA GLN A 222 13.40 -18.90 0.38
C GLN A 222 12.78 -19.21 1.76
N ASP A 223 11.97 -18.29 2.30
CA ASP A 223 11.32 -18.44 3.59
C ASP A 223 9.90 -17.84 3.54
N LYS A 224 8.93 -18.70 3.23
CA LYS A 224 7.51 -18.31 3.16
C LYS A 224 7.01 -17.78 4.49
N ALA A 225 7.38 -18.42 5.60
CA ALA A 225 6.84 -18.12 6.93
C ALA A 225 7.19 -16.69 7.37
N LYS A 226 8.37 -16.20 7.00
CA LYS A 226 8.81 -14.82 7.30
C LYS A 226 8.25 -13.77 6.34
N ASN A 227 7.93 -14.14 5.12
CA ASN A 227 7.73 -13.19 4.02
C ASN A 227 6.33 -13.24 3.41
N VAL A 228 5.39 -13.90 4.08
CA VAL A 228 3.95 -13.90 3.76
C VAL A 228 3.18 -13.41 4.98
N VAL A 229 2.22 -12.52 4.74
CA VAL A 229 1.28 -12.05 5.76
C VAL A 229 0.00 -12.86 5.71
N THR A 230 -0.30 -13.58 6.79
CA THR A 230 -1.58 -14.28 6.95
C THR A 230 -2.50 -13.48 7.87
N PRO A 231 -3.71 -13.10 7.42
CA PRO A 231 -4.68 -12.37 8.23
C PRO A 231 -5.06 -13.08 9.55
N PRO A 232 -5.32 -12.33 10.64
CA PRO A 232 -5.72 -12.92 11.91
C PRO A 232 -7.00 -13.76 11.84
N SER A 233 -7.98 -13.38 11.02
CA SER A 233 -9.22 -14.16 10.82
C SER A 233 -8.94 -15.54 10.22
N ILE A 234 -8.00 -15.63 9.28
CA ILE A 234 -7.58 -16.86 8.62
C ILE A 234 -6.74 -17.73 9.57
N LYS A 235 -5.88 -17.13 10.40
CA LYS A 235 -5.06 -17.84 11.39
C LYS A 235 -5.85 -18.54 12.50
N LYS A 236 -7.11 -18.14 12.75
CA LYS A 236 -7.91 -18.65 13.88
C LYS A 236 -8.33 -20.11 13.74
N SER A 237 -8.54 -20.60 12.52
CA SER A 237 -8.91 -21.98 12.24
C SER A 237 -7.79 -22.68 11.49
N SER A 238 -7.48 -23.93 11.88
CA SER A 238 -6.51 -24.78 11.19
C SER A 238 -6.87 -24.92 9.72
N ASP A 239 -8.16 -25.15 9.43
CA ASP A 239 -8.63 -25.44 8.08
C ASP A 239 -8.45 -24.24 7.15
N THR A 240 -8.86 -23.04 7.58
CA THR A 240 -8.67 -21.81 6.78
C THR A 240 -7.20 -21.48 6.62
N ASN A 241 -6.41 -21.67 7.67
CA ASN A 241 -4.98 -21.41 7.66
C ASN A 241 -4.24 -22.35 6.69
N ASP A 242 -4.57 -23.64 6.69
CA ASP A 242 -3.92 -24.64 5.84
C ASP A 242 -4.27 -24.43 4.37
N VAL A 243 -5.56 -24.21 4.06
CA VAL A 243 -6.05 -23.88 2.71
C VAL A 243 -5.34 -22.62 2.17
N PHE A 244 -5.27 -21.56 2.97
CA PHE A 244 -4.60 -20.31 2.58
C PHE A 244 -3.10 -20.51 2.36
N ASN A 245 -2.40 -21.14 3.30
CA ASN A 245 -0.95 -21.32 3.23
C ASN A 245 -0.51 -22.26 2.11
N ALA A 246 -1.35 -23.26 1.78
CA ALA A 246 -1.14 -24.14 0.64
C ALA A 246 -1.23 -23.34 -0.67
N ALA A 247 -2.32 -22.59 -0.86
CA ALA A 247 -2.55 -21.79 -2.06
C ALA A 247 -1.45 -20.73 -2.28
N VAL A 248 -1.08 -19.98 -1.23
CA VAL A 248 0.04 -19.02 -1.30
C VAL A 248 1.37 -19.72 -1.60
N GLY A 249 1.59 -20.92 -1.04
CA GLY A 249 2.77 -21.73 -1.33
C GLY A 249 2.85 -22.12 -2.81
N THR A 250 1.74 -22.60 -3.38
CA THR A 250 1.63 -22.94 -4.81
C THR A 250 1.93 -21.73 -5.68
N ALA A 251 1.38 -20.55 -5.37
CA ALA A 251 1.65 -19.33 -6.14
C ALA A 251 3.15 -18.96 -6.18
N LEU A 252 3.83 -19.05 -5.03
CA LEU A 252 5.27 -18.78 -4.94
C LEU A 252 6.11 -19.83 -5.69
N GLN A 253 5.70 -21.10 -5.64
CA GLN A 253 6.35 -22.18 -6.39
C GLN A 253 6.17 -21.99 -7.89
N THR A 254 4.94 -21.71 -8.36
CA THR A 254 4.64 -21.41 -9.76
C THR A 254 5.47 -20.21 -10.24
N TYR A 255 5.55 -19.13 -9.46
CA TYR A 255 6.42 -17.99 -9.77
C TYR A 255 7.88 -18.44 -9.95
N ASN A 256 8.41 -19.22 -9.01
CA ASN A 256 9.80 -19.68 -9.07
C ASN A 256 10.05 -20.63 -10.26
N GLU A 257 9.13 -21.55 -10.56
CA GLU A 257 9.21 -22.44 -11.72
C GLU A 257 9.25 -21.63 -13.03
N LEU A 258 8.35 -20.66 -13.19
CA LEU A 258 8.33 -19.77 -14.36
C LEU A 258 9.69 -19.08 -14.55
N ILE A 259 10.25 -18.52 -13.48
CA ILE A 259 11.55 -17.82 -13.54
C ILE A 259 12.69 -18.79 -13.90
N GLN A 260 12.70 -20.00 -13.34
CA GLN A 260 13.72 -21.02 -13.60
C GLN A 260 13.65 -21.54 -15.05
N ASP A 261 12.46 -21.65 -15.63
CA ASP A 261 12.24 -22.00 -17.04
C ASP A 261 12.50 -20.81 -18.00
N GLY A 262 13.00 -19.67 -17.50
CA GLY A 262 13.37 -18.52 -18.32
C GLY A 262 12.20 -17.61 -18.72
N CYS A 263 11.05 -17.73 -18.06
CA CYS A 263 9.97 -16.77 -18.22
C CYS A 263 10.42 -15.36 -17.81
N GLN A 264 9.94 -14.36 -18.54
CA GLN A 264 10.25 -12.97 -18.24
C GLN A 264 9.68 -12.57 -16.86
N PRO A 265 10.47 -11.88 -16.00
CA PRO A 265 10.01 -11.50 -14.67
C PRO A 265 8.71 -10.68 -14.68
N SER A 266 8.57 -9.74 -15.62
CA SER A 266 7.37 -8.91 -15.80
C SER A 266 6.07 -9.70 -16.02
N LYS A 267 6.15 -10.92 -16.55
CA LYS A 267 4.99 -11.81 -16.75
C LYS A 267 4.79 -12.71 -15.53
N ALA A 268 5.86 -13.33 -15.04
CA ALA A 268 5.79 -14.24 -13.91
C ALA A 268 5.30 -13.54 -12.63
N VAL A 269 5.72 -12.29 -12.37
CA VAL A 269 5.36 -11.51 -11.17
C VAL A 269 3.84 -11.41 -10.95
N MET A 270 3.06 -11.47 -12.02
CA MET A 270 1.61 -11.32 -11.99
C MET A 270 0.89 -12.45 -11.22
N ILE A 271 1.55 -13.61 -11.01
CA ILE A 271 1.01 -14.72 -10.22
C ILE A 271 1.20 -14.56 -8.71
N LEU A 272 2.05 -13.62 -8.28
CA LEU A 272 2.38 -13.48 -6.87
C LEU A 272 1.11 -13.15 -6.05
N PRO A 273 0.94 -13.77 -4.88
CA PRO A 273 -0.23 -13.53 -4.04
C PRO A 273 -0.13 -12.16 -3.35
N GLN A 274 -1.25 -11.50 -3.10
CA GLN A 274 -1.26 -10.22 -2.41
C GLN A 274 -0.77 -10.29 -0.95
N ALA A 275 -0.71 -11.49 -0.38
CA ALA A 275 -0.10 -11.78 0.91
C ALA A 275 1.42 -11.60 0.95
N LEU A 276 2.08 -11.47 -0.20
CA LEU A 276 3.53 -11.25 -0.28
C LEU A 276 3.95 -10.04 0.53
N LYS A 277 4.91 -10.21 1.45
CA LYS A 277 5.48 -9.13 2.25
C LYS A 277 6.53 -8.35 1.46
N ILE A 278 6.28 -7.07 1.27
CA ILE A 278 7.20 -6.09 0.71
C ILE A 278 7.63 -5.09 1.77
N HIS A 279 8.88 -4.63 1.71
CA HIS A 279 9.34 -3.55 2.59
C HIS A 279 9.17 -2.19 1.93
N VAL A 280 8.77 -1.23 2.74
CA VAL A 280 8.51 0.14 2.32
C VAL A 280 9.21 1.07 3.29
N ILE A 281 9.85 2.12 2.78
CA ILE A 281 10.37 3.21 3.60
C ILE A 281 9.43 4.39 3.41
N ARG A 282 8.83 4.86 4.50
CA ARG A 282 7.90 6.01 4.45
C ARG A 282 8.32 7.12 5.38
N GLY A 283 8.11 8.35 4.91
CA GLY A 283 8.39 9.59 5.62
C GLY A 283 7.10 10.30 6.04
N TYR A 284 7.01 10.63 7.32
CA TYR A 284 5.84 11.22 7.96
C TYR A 284 6.17 12.58 8.54
N ASN A 285 5.72 13.63 7.86
CA ASN A 285 5.76 15.01 8.36
C ASN A 285 4.69 15.26 9.44
N GLY A 286 4.68 16.48 10.00
CA GLY A 286 3.71 16.89 11.02
C GLY A 286 2.25 16.71 10.60
N PHE A 287 1.91 16.99 9.33
CA PHE A 287 0.57 16.74 8.78
C PHE A 287 0.17 15.27 8.95
N ASN A 288 1.04 14.36 8.54
CA ASN A 288 0.73 12.93 8.59
C ASN A 288 0.68 12.35 10.01
N LEU A 289 1.44 12.92 10.95
CA LEU A 289 1.51 12.46 12.33
C LEU A 289 0.40 13.05 13.22
N MET A 290 0.05 14.32 13.02
CA MET A 290 -0.72 15.10 13.99
C MET A 290 -2.11 15.51 13.51
N HIS A 291 -2.37 15.63 12.21
CA HIS A 291 -3.66 16.16 11.73
C HIS A 291 -4.76 15.09 11.68
N PRO A 292 -6.05 15.47 11.84
CA PRO A 292 -7.16 14.52 11.84
C PRO A 292 -7.42 13.87 10.47
N SER A 293 -6.93 14.52 9.40
CA SER A 293 -6.93 13.99 8.03
C SER A 293 -5.59 13.35 7.63
N GLY A 294 -4.59 13.37 8.52
CA GLY A 294 -3.28 12.77 8.30
C GLY A 294 -3.27 11.25 8.40
N PHE A 295 -2.12 10.65 8.11
CA PHE A 295 -1.93 9.20 8.10
C PHE A 295 -2.30 8.55 9.44
N VAL A 296 -1.73 9.00 10.56
CA VAL A 296 -1.93 8.37 11.88
C VAL A 296 -3.40 8.39 12.27
N ALA A 297 -4.04 9.55 12.20
CA ALA A 297 -5.44 9.72 12.60
C ALA A 297 -6.39 8.83 11.78
N THR A 298 -6.17 8.77 10.46
CA THR A 298 -7.03 8.01 9.55
C THR A 298 -6.77 6.50 9.57
N ARG A 299 -5.53 6.06 9.87
CA ARG A 299 -5.18 4.63 9.89
C ARG A 299 -5.28 3.97 11.26
N THR A 300 -5.33 4.72 12.35
CA THR A 300 -5.63 4.18 13.70
C THR A 300 -7.14 3.97 13.95
N CYS A 301 -8.00 4.46 13.05
CA CYS A 301 -9.45 4.25 13.07
C CYS A 301 -9.81 2.74 12.99
N SER A 302 -10.88 2.32 13.67
CA SER A 302 -11.35 0.92 13.64
C SER A 302 -11.83 0.46 12.26
N TYR A 303 -12.25 1.39 11.39
CA TYR A 303 -12.67 1.12 10.01
C TYR A 303 -11.49 0.97 9.03
N ALA A 304 -10.28 1.35 9.45
CA ALA A 304 -9.07 1.08 8.70
C ALA A 304 -8.77 -0.42 8.72
N GLN A 305 -8.17 -0.89 7.63
CA GLN A 305 -7.75 -2.28 7.48
C GLN A 305 -6.74 -2.64 8.59
N TRP A 306 -6.88 -3.84 9.16
CA TRP A 306 -6.21 -4.22 10.41
C TRP A 306 -4.68 -4.10 10.37
N GLU A 307 -4.04 -4.41 9.23
CA GLU A 307 -2.57 -4.37 9.09
C GLU A 307 -2.06 -2.93 9.07
N GLU A 308 -2.66 -2.07 8.25
CA GLU A 308 -2.38 -0.62 8.24
C GLU A 308 -2.64 0.00 9.61
N ARG A 309 -3.65 -0.48 10.33
CA ARG A 309 -3.95 -0.03 11.70
C ARG A 309 -2.85 -0.44 12.67
N ALA A 310 -2.39 -1.68 12.63
CA ALA A 310 -1.28 -2.15 13.45
C ALA A 310 0.01 -1.36 13.17
N ILE A 311 0.31 -1.13 11.90
CA ILE A 311 1.43 -0.31 11.43
C ILE A 311 1.33 1.12 11.96
N ALA A 312 0.17 1.77 11.80
CA ALA A 312 -0.04 3.14 12.24
C ALA A 312 0.09 3.31 13.77
N TYR A 313 -0.41 2.35 14.56
CA TYR A 313 -0.19 2.36 16.01
C TYR A 313 1.29 2.19 16.36
N LYS A 314 2.01 1.27 15.72
CA LYS A 314 3.44 1.10 15.96
C LYS A 314 4.23 2.37 15.65
N ILE A 315 3.95 3.01 14.51
CA ILE A 315 4.55 4.28 14.12
C ILE A 315 4.28 5.36 15.18
N LEU A 316 3.01 5.52 15.59
CA LEU A 316 2.63 6.50 16.61
C LEU A 316 3.42 6.26 17.91
N TYR A 317 3.46 5.02 18.40
CA TYR A 317 4.15 4.70 19.65
C TYR A 317 5.66 4.92 19.58
N GLU A 318 6.33 4.52 18.49
CA GLU A 318 7.77 4.75 18.35
C GLU A 318 8.10 6.24 18.16
N ALA A 319 7.25 6.99 17.45
CA ALA A 319 7.41 8.44 17.29
C ALA A 319 7.21 9.18 18.62
N MET A 320 6.21 8.81 19.42
CA MET A 320 5.93 9.41 20.74
C MET A 320 7.09 9.26 21.72
N LYS A 321 7.88 8.18 21.63
CA LYS A 321 9.08 8.00 22.45
C LYS A 321 10.20 8.98 22.12
N LYS A 322 10.19 9.57 20.92
CA LYS A 322 11.29 10.40 20.39
C LYS A 322 10.92 11.86 20.19
N ILE A 323 9.64 12.19 20.04
CA ILE A 323 9.16 13.54 19.78
C ILE A 323 8.39 14.04 21.02
N PRO A 324 8.96 14.98 21.80
CA PRO A 324 8.32 15.51 23.01
C PRO A 324 6.94 16.13 22.74
N GLY A 325 5.95 15.74 23.54
CA GLY A 325 4.58 16.27 23.44
C GLY A 325 3.74 15.71 22.28
N LEU A 326 4.29 14.87 21.40
CA LEU A 326 3.53 14.31 20.27
C LEU A 326 2.28 13.55 20.72
N GLY A 327 2.36 12.80 21.83
CA GLY A 327 1.24 12.03 22.36
C GLY A 327 0.05 12.86 22.83
N GLU A 328 0.24 14.15 23.07
CA GLU A 328 -0.80 15.08 23.52
C GLU A 328 -1.64 15.58 22.33
N VAL A 329 -1.05 15.64 21.14
CA VAL A 329 -1.65 16.23 19.92
C VAL A 329 -1.98 15.21 18.82
N ALA A 330 -1.28 14.07 18.79
CA ALA A 330 -1.50 13.00 17.82
C ALA A 330 -2.37 11.87 18.39
N GLY A 331 -3.00 11.09 17.50
CA GLY A 331 -3.82 9.94 17.87
C GLY A 331 -4.97 9.69 16.91
N GLU A 332 -5.96 8.92 17.34
CA GLU A 332 -7.12 8.56 16.53
C GLU A 332 -7.94 9.77 16.09
N LYS A 333 -8.47 9.73 14.86
CA LYS A 333 -9.25 10.84 14.29
C LYS A 333 -10.38 11.32 15.20
N CYS A 334 -11.08 10.42 15.86
CA CYS A 334 -12.18 10.78 16.77
C CYS A 334 -11.73 11.53 18.03
N ARG A 335 -10.50 11.29 18.51
CA ARG A 335 -9.91 12.05 19.63
C ARG A 335 -9.75 13.52 19.26
N GLN A 336 -9.27 13.77 18.04
CA GLN A 336 -8.95 15.11 17.57
C GLN A 336 -10.20 15.88 17.16
N LEU A 337 -11.21 15.20 16.63
CA LEU A 337 -12.47 15.81 16.21
C LEU A 337 -13.46 16.01 17.36
N GLY A 338 -13.34 15.27 18.47
CA GLY A 338 -14.33 15.26 19.55
C GLY A 338 -15.60 14.46 19.25
N PHE A 339 -15.71 13.85 18.05
CA PHE A 339 -16.82 12.99 17.65
C PHE A 339 -16.35 11.91 16.66
N CYS A 340 -17.18 10.88 16.43
CA CYS A 340 -16.90 9.85 15.43
C CYS A 340 -17.45 10.26 14.05
N PRO A 341 -16.60 10.42 13.01
CA PRO A 341 -17.04 10.81 11.67
C PRO A 341 -17.50 9.64 10.79
N GLU A 342 -17.53 8.42 11.34
CA GLU A 342 -18.02 7.21 10.63
C GLU A 342 -19.51 7.01 10.87
N LYS A 343 -20.22 6.40 9.92
CA LYS A 343 -21.68 6.18 9.98
C LYS A 343 -22.15 5.48 11.26
N SER A 344 -21.31 4.60 11.80
CA SER A 344 -21.51 3.99 13.11
C SER A 344 -20.25 4.22 13.92
N TRP A 345 -20.43 4.67 15.16
CA TRP A 345 -19.30 4.90 16.05
C TRP A 345 -18.75 3.59 16.62
N CYS A 346 -17.52 3.64 17.12
CA CYS A 346 -16.84 2.49 17.70
C CYS A 346 -16.29 2.79 19.10
N PRO A 347 -16.03 1.77 19.94
CA PRO A 347 -15.56 1.97 21.31
C PRO A 347 -14.23 2.71 21.48
N ILE A 348 -13.44 2.92 20.42
CA ILE A 348 -12.18 3.68 20.49
C ILE A 348 -12.43 5.10 21.03
N ILE A 349 -13.54 5.74 20.65
CA ILE A 349 -13.85 7.11 21.10
C ILE A 349 -14.04 7.21 22.62
N LEU A 350 -14.44 6.11 23.28
CA LEU A 350 -14.67 6.04 24.73
C LEU A 350 -13.39 6.17 25.55
N LYS A 351 -12.22 6.00 24.91
CA LYS A 351 -10.92 6.32 25.53
C LYS A 351 -10.79 7.82 25.85
N TYR A 352 -11.52 8.67 25.15
CA TYR A 352 -11.32 10.12 25.13
C TYR A 352 -12.57 10.92 25.51
N HIS A 353 -13.76 10.45 25.12
CA HIS A 353 -15.02 11.18 25.29
C HIS A 353 -16.11 10.27 25.83
N ARG A 354 -17.02 10.82 26.65
CA ARG A 354 -18.31 10.16 26.93
C ARG A 354 -19.12 10.23 25.64
N TYR A 355 -19.51 9.07 25.11
CA TYR A 355 -20.13 8.97 23.79
C TYR A 355 -21.15 7.83 23.78
N ASP A 356 -22.29 8.07 23.14
CA ASP A 356 -23.40 7.13 22.99
C ASP A 356 -24.14 7.40 21.67
N ASP A 357 -25.15 6.57 21.36
CA ASP A 357 -25.93 6.69 20.13
C ASP A 357 -26.65 8.03 20.01
N GLU A 358 -27.15 8.58 21.12
CA GLU A 358 -27.84 9.87 21.12
C GLU A 358 -26.86 11.01 20.77
N THR A 359 -25.68 11.00 21.40
CA THR A 359 -24.59 11.94 21.12
C THR A 359 -24.15 11.82 19.66
N HIS A 360 -23.96 10.59 19.16
CA HIS A 360 -23.57 10.36 17.78
C HIS A 360 -24.59 10.91 16.78
N GLN A 361 -25.88 10.66 17.01
CA GLN A 361 -26.96 11.18 16.17
C GLN A 361 -27.00 12.71 16.16
N ARG A 362 -26.68 13.39 17.26
CA ARG A 362 -26.63 14.87 17.29
C ARG A 362 -25.60 15.44 16.31
N PHE A 363 -24.47 14.77 16.11
CA PHE A 363 -23.45 15.18 15.13
C PHE A 363 -23.83 14.82 13.68
N TRP A 364 -24.62 13.76 13.47
CA TRP A 364 -25.03 13.29 12.14
C TRP A 364 -26.37 13.86 11.64
N LYS A 365 -27.10 14.60 12.47
CA LYS A 365 -28.39 15.23 12.10
C LYS A 365 -28.26 16.48 11.21
N PHE A 366 -27.06 16.81 10.75
CA PHE A 366 -26.77 17.97 9.90
C PHE A 366 -26.53 17.63 8.42
N ASP A 367 -26.77 16.38 7.99
CA ASP A 367 -26.74 15.97 6.57
C ASP A 367 -28.08 16.15 5.86
#